data_AF-A0A559MIA3-F1
#
_entry.id   AF-A0A559MIA3-F1
#
_cell.length_a   1.000
_cell.length_b   1.000
_cell.length_c   1.000
_cell.angle_alpha   90.00
_cell.angle_beta   90.00
_cell.angle_gamma   90.00
#
_symmetry.space_group_name_H-M   'P 1'
#
loop_
_entity.id
_entity.type
_entity.pdbx_description
1 polymer ?
#
loop_
_entity_poly.entity_id
_entity_poly.type
_entity_poly.pdbx_seq_one_letter_code
_entity_poly.pdbx_strand_id
1 'polypeptide(L)'
;ILSIAKALPLQIHPDKDLAARLHKKEPSKFSDENHKPEIAVALSKFEVFVGFKPLLEIRGLFTSIPILKSRFTNESQTHFNAETLKGIVGKILSASDEEIVEVYETLRKTNKGAFGKYTYIPELLPRLAEQYDKSDPGNLVALLTMNFLVLNKGDAIYVPAE
;
A
#
# COMPACT_ATOMS: atom_id res chain seq x y z
N ILE A 1 14.54 19.13 1.83
CA ILE A 1 15.23 18.09 1.02
C ILE A 1 15.22 16.81 1.84
N LEU A 2 14.74 15.70 1.28
CA LEU A 2 14.77 14.38 1.92
C LEU A 2 15.82 13.50 1.23
N SER A 3 16.66 12.83 2.01
CA SER A 3 17.63 11.83 1.52
C SER A 3 17.25 10.48 2.13
N ILE A 4 16.50 9.70 1.36
CA ILE A 4 15.78 8.52 1.86
C ILE A 4 16.63 7.26 1.60
N ALA A 5 17.18 6.67 2.67
CA ALA A 5 17.98 5.44 2.60
C ALA A 5 17.14 4.16 2.85
N LYS A 6 16.05 4.30 3.60
CA LYS A 6 15.05 3.26 3.90
C LYS A 6 13.69 3.78 3.43
N ALA A 7 12.82 2.92 2.93
CA ALA A 7 11.43 3.30 2.70
C ALA A 7 10.84 3.95 3.96
N LEU A 8 9.92 4.89 3.76
CA LEU A 8 9.21 5.54 4.85
C LEU A 8 7.93 4.75 5.14
N PRO A 9 7.38 4.81 6.37
CA PRO A 9 6.11 4.16 6.69
C PRO A 9 5.01 4.61 5.74
N LEU A 10 4.03 3.74 5.48
CA LEU A 10 2.81 4.14 4.76
C LEU A 10 2.09 5.23 5.55
N GLN A 11 1.72 6.30 4.84
CA GLN A 11 1.11 7.48 5.41
C GLN A 11 -0.21 7.78 4.72
N ILE A 12 -1.17 8.26 5.50
CA ILE A 12 -2.42 8.84 5.03
C ILE A 12 -2.61 10.17 5.76
N HIS A 13 -2.96 11.20 5.00
CA HIS A 13 -3.27 12.52 5.56
C HIS A 13 -4.79 12.68 5.59
N PRO A 14 -5.40 12.79 6.78
CA PRO A 14 -6.85 12.97 6.87
C PRO A 14 -7.29 14.27 6.21
N ASP A 15 -8.52 14.27 5.72
CA ASP A 15 -9.23 15.49 5.33
C ASP A 15 -9.31 16.47 6.52
N LYS A 16 -9.58 17.75 6.24
CA LYS A 16 -9.60 18.80 7.28
C LYS A 16 -10.63 18.51 8.39
N ASP A 17 -11.79 17.99 8.04
CA ASP A 17 -12.86 17.71 9.00
C ASP A 17 -12.51 16.51 9.90
N LEU A 18 -11.87 15.50 9.33
CA LEU A 18 -11.37 14.32 10.02
C LEU A 18 -10.16 14.70 10.90
N ALA A 19 -9.24 15.53 10.41
CA ALA A 19 -8.11 16.05 11.17
C ALA A 19 -8.59 16.79 12.42
N ALA A 20 -9.58 17.69 12.30
CA ALA A 20 -10.17 18.39 13.43
C ALA A 20 -10.83 17.44 14.45
N ARG A 21 -11.58 16.42 13.97
CA ARG A 21 -12.18 15.40 14.85
C ARG A 21 -11.12 14.57 15.58
N LEU A 22 -10.05 14.19 14.89
CA LEU A 22 -8.97 13.38 15.44
C LEU A 22 -8.09 14.18 16.41
N HIS A 23 -7.77 15.44 16.11
CA HIS A 23 -7.09 16.37 17.00
C HIS A 23 -7.86 16.54 18.30
N LYS A 24 -9.19 16.74 18.22
CA LYS A 24 -10.04 16.87 19.41
C LYS A 24 -10.07 15.61 20.28
N LYS A 25 -9.95 14.42 19.67
CA LYS A 25 -10.03 13.12 20.37
C LYS A 25 -8.67 12.68 20.93
N GLU A 26 -7.60 12.83 20.16
CA GLU A 26 -6.24 12.37 20.49
C GLU A 26 -5.20 13.44 20.10
N PRO A 27 -5.17 14.60 20.79
CA PRO A 27 -4.35 15.76 20.40
C PRO A 27 -2.83 15.49 20.44
N SER A 28 -2.39 14.47 21.19
CA SER A 28 -0.99 14.05 21.23
C SER A 28 -0.55 13.27 19.97
N LYS A 29 -1.48 12.65 19.25
CA LYS A 29 -1.21 11.90 18.01
C LYS A 29 -1.49 12.71 16.75
N PHE A 30 -2.47 13.62 16.81
CA PHE A 30 -2.84 14.49 15.71
C PHE A 30 -2.57 15.90 16.15
N SER A 31 -1.43 16.47 15.78
CA SER A 31 -0.92 17.72 16.34
C SER A 31 -1.55 18.99 15.76
N ASP A 32 -2.24 18.89 14.62
CA ASP A 32 -2.88 20.03 13.95
C ASP A 32 -4.21 19.64 13.28
N GLU A 33 -5.01 20.67 12.95
CA GLU A 33 -6.33 20.55 12.32
C GLU A 33 -6.30 20.77 10.80
N ASN A 34 -5.11 20.86 10.19
CA ASN A 34 -4.97 21.23 8.78
C ASN A 34 -4.89 20.00 7.88
N HIS A 35 -5.41 20.15 6.65
CA HIS A 35 -5.02 19.23 5.58
C HIS A 35 -3.52 19.43 5.26
N LYS A 36 -2.86 18.37 4.81
CA LYS A 36 -1.44 18.42 4.47
C LYS A 36 -1.21 17.87 3.05
N PRO A 37 -1.54 18.65 2.01
CA PRO A 37 -1.18 18.28 0.65
C PRO A 37 0.34 18.30 0.50
N GLU A 38 0.91 17.30 -0.16
CA GLU A 38 2.35 17.16 -0.33
C GLU A 38 2.74 17.17 -1.81
N ILE A 39 3.86 17.82 -2.14
CA ILE A 39 4.49 17.74 -3.46
C ILE A 39 5.87 17.14 -3.27
N ALA A 40 6.18 16.10 -4.03
CA ALA A 40 7.52 15.54 -4.12
C ALA A 40 8.10 15.82 -5.50
N VAL A 41 9.31 16.41 -5.54
CA VAL A 41 10.10 16.60 -6.76
C VAL A 41 11.36 15.76 -6.66
N ALA A 42 11.58 14.88 -7.62
CA ALA A 42 12.69 13.94 -7.61
C ALA A 42 14.01 14.65 -7.95
N LEU A 43 14.97 14.65 -7.01
CA LEU A 43 16.32 15.20 -7.24
C LEU A 43 17.30 14.15 -7.80
N SER A 44 16.94 12.88 -7.69
CA SER A 44 17.60 11.68 -8.22
C SER A 44 16.52 10.64 -8.54
N LYS A 45 16.89 9.44 -9.00
CA LYS A 45 15.93 8.34 -9.15
C LYS A 45 15.21 8.12 -7.81
N PHE A 46 13.89 8.22 -7.83
CA PHE A 46 13.05 8.11 -6.65
C PHE A 46 11.94 7.07 -6.87
N GLU A 47 11.80 6.14 -5.94
CA GLU A 47 10.81 5.07 -6.01
C GLU A 47 9.76 5.31 -4.93
N VAL A 48 8.47 5.24 -5.28
CA VAL A 48 7.38 5.67 -4.39
C VAL A 48 6.14 4.81 -4.58
N PHE A 49 5.46 4.53 -3.46
CA PHE A 49 4.08 4.03 -3.47
C PHE A 49 3.12 5.19 -3.28
N VAL A 50 2.18 5.39 -4.21
CA VAL A 50 1.25 6.53 -4.15
C VAL A 50 -0.11 6.20 -4.77
N GLY A 51 -1.17 6.47 -4.00
CA GLY A 51 -2.55 6.19 -4.38
C GLY A 51 -2.83 4.71 -4.64
N PHE A 52 -4.11 4.33 -4.69
CA PHE A 52 -4.50 2.97 -5.05
C PHE A 52 -4.38 2.72 -6.56
N LYS A 53 -4.00 1.49 -6.92
CA LYS A 53 -4.13 0.97 -8.29
C LYS A 53 -5.60 1.00 -8.72
N PRO A 54 -5.89 0.98 -10.03
CA PRO A 54 -7.27 0.84 -10.51
C PRO A 54 -7.94 -0.39 -9.89
N LEU A 55 -9.18 -0.24 -9.43
CA LEU A 55 -9.92 -1.28 -8.70
C LEU A 55 -9.97 -2.62 -9.46
N LEU A 56 -10.14 -2.58 -10.79
CA LEU A 56 -10.17 -3.78 -11.63
C LEU A 56 -8.83 -4.53 -11.64
N GLU A 57 -7.73 -3.80 -11.49
CA GLU A 57 -6.38 -4.38 -11.48
C GLU A 57 -6.05 -4.98 -10.10
N ILE A 58 -6.49 -4.33 -9.01
CA ILE A 58 -6.43 -4.91 -7.66
C ILE A 58 -7.27 -6.19 -7.64
N ARG A 59 -8.53 -6.14 -8.12
CA ARG A 59 -9.38 -7.32 -8.25
C ARG A 59 -8.66 -8.43 -9.02
N GLY A 60 -7.99 -8.10 -10.11
CA GLY A 60 -7.19 -9.04 -10.90
C GLY A 60 -6.20 -9.81 -10.03
N LEU A 61 -5.35 -9.11 -9.27
CA LEU A 61 -4.38 -9.73 -8.37
C LEU A 61 -5.03 -10.65 -7.32
N PHE A 62 -6.10 -10.14 -6.67
CA PHE A 62 -6.75 -10.86 -5.58
C PHE A 62 -7.65 -12.01 -6.05
N THR A 63 -7.93 -12.12 -7.35
CA THR A 63 -8.71 -13.23 -7.91
C THR A 63 -7.85 -14.23 -8.68
N SER A 64 -6.73 -13.80 -9.28
CA SER A 64 -5.82 -14.67 -10.03
C SER A 64 -4.83 -15.43 -9.15
N ILE A 65 -4.45 -14.86 -7.99
CA ILE A 65 -3.48 -15.46 -7.08
C ILE A 65 -4.23 -16.23 -5.98
N PRO A 66 -4.12 -17.57 -5.91
CA PRO A 66 -4.95 -18.39 -5.02
C PRO A 66 -4.86 -18.03 -3.54
N ILE A 67 -3.66 -17.75 -3.03
CA ILE A 67 -3.48 -17.39 -1.61
C ILE A 67 -4.17 -16.06 -1.27
N LEU A 68 -4.10 -15.06 -2.16
CA LEU A 68 -4.78 -13.78 -1.94
C LEU A 68 -6.29 -13.93 -1.98
N LYS A 69 -6.78 -14.74 -2.92
CA LYS A 69 -8.20 -15.07 -3.04
C LYS A 69 -8.69 -15.72 -1.76
N SER A 70 -8.01 -16.76 -1.30
CA SER A 70 -8.40 -17.56 -0.13
C SER A 70 -8.38 -16.78 1.18
N ARG A 71 -7.42 -15.86 1.37
CA ARG A 71 -7.23 -15.15 2.64
C ARG A 71 -8.05 -13.86 2.72
N PHE A 72 -8.10 -13.10 1.64
CA PHE A 72 -8.59 -11.72 1.70
C PHE A 72 -9.91 -11.48 0.94
N THR A 73 -10.29 -12.35 0.00
CA THR A 73 -11.54 -12.21 -0.76
C THR A 73 -12.61 -13.19 -0.29
N ASN A 74 -13.87 -12.89 -0.61
CA ASN A 74 -14.99 -13.80 -0.42
C ASN A 74 -15.52 -14.21 -1.82
N GLU A 75 -15.90 -15.47 -2.01
CA GLU A 75 -16.30 -16.01 -3.33
C GLU A 75 -17.51 -15.30 -3.98
N SER A 76 -18.30 -14.55 -3.22
CA SER A 76 -19.53 -13.91 -3.68
C SER A 76 -19.40 -12.46 -4.17
N GLN A 77 -18.18 -11.90 -4.27
CA GLN A 77 -17.99 -10.51 -4.67
C GLN A 77 -18.24 -10.30 -6.18
N THR A 78 -19.51 -10.19 -6.56
CA THR A 78 -19.96 -9.84 -7.90
C THR A 78 -19.58 -8.40 -8.30
N HIS A 79 -19.41 -7.52 -7.31
CA HIS A 79 -18.98 -6.13 -7.51
C HIS A 79 -17.75 -5.81 -6.66
N PHE A 80 -16.69 -5.33 -7.30
CA PHE A 80 -15.47 -4.87 -6.63
C PHE A 80 -15.44 -3.34 -6.65
N ASN A 81 -15.58 -2.73 -5.47
CA ASN A 81 -15.69 -1.28 -5.29
C ASN A 81 -14.78 -0.79 -4.14
N ALA A 82 -14.88 0.49 -3.78
CA ALA A 82 -14.09 1.09 -2.70
C ALA A 82 -14.31 0.39 -1.34
N GLU A 83 -15.53 -0.01 -1.01
CA GLU A 83 -15.83 -0.74 0.24
C GLU A 83 -15.19 -2.13 0.26
N THR A 84 -15.14 -2.79 -0.90
CA THR A 84 -14.44 -4.07 -1.05
C THR A 84 -12.95 -3.91 -0.81
N LEU A 85 -12.33 -2.89 -1.41
CA LEU A 85 -10.92 -2.56 -1.21
C LEU A 85 -10.64 -2.25 0.26
N LYS A 86 -11.47 -1.42 0.90
CA LYS A 86 -11.38 -1.10 2.33
C LYS A 86 -11.42 -2.36 3.19
N GLY A 87 -12.34 -3.29 2.89
CA GLY A 87 -12.42 -4.58 3.57
C GLY A 87 -11.16 -5.44 3.39
N ILE A 88 -10.61 -5.49 2.17
CA ILE A 88 -9.36 -6.20 1.88
C ILE A 88 -8.19 -5.61 2.66
N VAL A 89 -7.99 -4.29 2.59
CA VAL A 89 -6.92 -3.59 3.31
C VAL A 89 -7.07 -3.79 4.82
N GLY A 90 -8.30 -3.67 5.35
CA GLY A 90 -8.59 -3.91 6.75
C GLY A 90 -8.24 -5.34 7.18
N LYS A 91 -8.56 -6.35 6.37
CA LYS A 91 -8.18 -7.75 6.64
C LYS A 91 -6.67 -7.94 6.65
N ILE A 92 -5.93 -7.36 5.68
CA ILE A 92 -4.47 -7.47 5.63
C ILE A 92 -3.86 -6.83 6.89
N LEU A 93 -4.28 -5.62 7.25
CA LEU A 93 -3.75 -4.91 8.42
C LEU A 93 -4.13 -5.55 9.77
N SER A 94 -5.11 -6.45 9.79
CA SER A 94 -5.58 -7.14 11.01
C SER A 94 -5.22 -8.63 11.05
N ALA A 95 -4.54 -9.15 10.02
CA ALA A 95 -4.10 -10.53 9.98
C ALA A 95 -2.96 -10.78 10.97
N SER A 96 -2.79 -12.03 11.42
CA SER A 96 -1.69 -12.37 12.32
C SER A 96 -0.34 -12.37 11.58
N ASP A 97 0.75 -12.19 12.31
CA ASP A 97 2.11 -12.25 11.77
C ASP A 97 2.35 -13.55 10.98
N GLU A 98 1.85 -14.68 11.48
CA GLU A 98 1.97 -15.98 10.81
C GLU A 98 1.25 -16.01 9.46
N GLU A 99 0.05 -15.43 9.39
CA GLU A 99 -0.71 -15.33 8.14
C GLU A 99 -0.02 -14.41 7.14
N ILE A 100 0.51 -13.27 7.58
CA ILE A 100 1.27 -12.36 6.74
C ILE A 100 2.54 -13.02 6.20
N VAL A 101 3.28 -13.74 7.04
CA VAL A 101 4.48 -14.48 6.62
C VAL A 101 4.14 -15.61 5.64
N GLU A 102 3.05 -16.33 5.84
CA GLU A 102 2.57 -17.37 4.90
C GLU A 102 2.25 -16.78 3.53
N VAL A 103 1.52 -15.66 3.50
CA VAL A 103 1.19 -14.95 2.26
C VAL A 103 2.48 -14.46 1.60
N TYR A 104 3.38 -13.82 2.35
CA TYR A 104 4.67 -13.34 1.87
C TYR A 104 5.48 -14.44 1.18
N GLU A 105 5.69 -15.59 1.85
CA GLU A 105 6.51 -16.68 1.30
C GLU A 105 5.84 -17.32 0.09
N THR A 106 4.50 -17.36 0.05
CA THR A 106 3.75 -17.87 -1.10
C THR A 106 3.87 -16.92 -2.30
N LEU A 107 3.71 -15.62 -2.10
CA LEU A 107 3.87 -14.62 -3.16
C LEU A 107 5.30 -14.61 -3.71
N ARG A 108 6.31 -14.75 -2.85
CA ARG A 108 7.72 -14.81 -3.25
C ARG A 108 8.03 -16.01 -4.16
N LYS A 109 7.35 -17.14 -3.95
CA LYS A 109 7.50 -18.37 -4.76
C LYS A 109 6.60 -18.38 -6.00
N THR A 110 5.62 -17.48 -6.06
CA THR A 110 4.68 -17.40 -7.18
C THR A 110 5.40 -16.89 -8.43
N ASN A 111 5.11 -17.50 -9.59
CA ASN A 111 5.71 -17.10 -10.86
C ASN A 111 5.38 -15.63 -11.18
N LYS A 112 6.37 -14.85 -11.63
CA LYS A 112 6.21 -13.43 -12.00
C LYS A 112 5.04 -13.19 -12.97
N GLY A 113 4.79 -14.12 -13.89
CA GLY A 113 3.69 -14.02 -14.86
C GLY A 113 2.29 -14.01 -14.22
N ALA A 114 2.12 -14.58 -13.03
CA ALA A 114 0.84 -14.57 -12.32
C ALA A 114 0.43 -13.15 -11.84
N PHE A 115 1.39 -12.23 -11.72
CA PHE A 115 1.16 -10.85 -11.32
C PHE A 115 0.81 -9.92 -12.51
N GLY A 116 0.70 -10.47 -13.73
CA GLY A 116 0.41 -9.69 -14.94
C GLY A 116 1.47 -8.61 -15.17
N LYS A 117 1.05 -7.35 -15.27
CA LYS A 117 1.98 -6.21 -15.43
C LYS A 117 2.74 -5.82 -14.15
N TYR A 118 2.39 -6.40 -13.00
CA TYR A 118 2.98 -6.08 -11.70
C TYR A 118 4.12 -7.03 -11.33
N THR A 119 4.97 -7.37 -12.30
CA THR A 119 6.09 -8.32 -12.14
C THR A 119 7.13 -7.88 -11.11
N TYR A 120 7.12 -6.60 -10.74
CA TYR A 120 7.97 -6.04 -9.69
C TYR A 120 7.59 -6.52 -8.28
N ILE A 121 6.36 -6.98 -8.05
CA ILE A 121 5.88 -7.40 -6.71
C ILE A 121 6.81 -8.44 -6.07
N PRO A 122 7.09 -9.60 -6.70
CA PRO A 122 7.99 -10.59 -6.12
C PRO A 122 9.45 -10.12 -6.00
N GLU A 123 9.87 -9.12 -6.79
CA GLU A 123 11.22 -8.55 -6.71
C GLU A 123 11.38 -7.58 -5.53
N LEU A 124 10.32 -6.82 -5.23
CA LEU A 124 10.31 -5.83 -4.16
C LEU A 124 10.01 -6.43 -2.78
N LEU A 125 9.35 -7.58 -2.71
CA LEU A 125 9.02 -8.27 -1.46
C LEU A 125 10.25 -8.43 -0.53
N PRO A 126 11.39 -9.02 -0.96
CA PRO A 126 12.55 -9.18 -0.09
C PRO A 126 13.16 -7.85 0.35
N ARG A 127 13.18 -6.85 -0.53
CA ARG A 127 13.77 -5.52 -0.25
C ARG A 127 12.97 -4.76 0.80
N LEU A 128 11.65 -4.88 0.79
CA LEU A 128 10.78 -4.29 1.81
C LEU A 128 10.85 -5.08 3.13
N ALA A 129 10.89 -6.41 3.07
CA ALA A 129 11.01 -7.25 4.25
C ALA A 129 12.34 -7.06 5.00
N GLU A 130 13.44 -6.76 4.30
CA GLU A 130 14.71 -6.40 4.93
C GLU A 130 14.60 -5.11 5.77
N GLN A 131 13.68 -4.22 5.42
CA GLN A 131 13.49 -2.93 6.06
C GLN A 131 12.44 -2.98 7.17
N TYR A 132 11.38 -3.77 7.02
CA TYR A 132 10.20 -3.76 7.88
C TYR A 132 9.81 -5.11 8.48
N ASP A 133 10.59 -6.17 8.22
CA ASP A 133 10.22 -7.56 8.46
C ASP A 133 9.20 -8.13 7.44
N LYS A 134 9.19 -9.45 7.32
CA LYS A 134 8.23 -10.19 6.48
C LYS A 134 6.83 -10.17 7.07
N SER A 135 6.69 -10.03 8.39
CA SER A 135 5.40 -9.99 9.06
C SER A 135 4.69 -8.63 8.98
N ASP A 136 5.34 -7.58 8.45
CA ASP A 136 4.71 -6.27 8.34
C ASP A 136 3.60 -6.27 7.25
N PRO A 137 2.33 -6.07 7.62
CA PRO A 137 1.20 -6.09 6.68
C PRO A 137 1.21 -4.89 5.72
N GLY A 138 1.87 -3.80 6.09
CA GLY A 138 2.06 -2.61 5.26
C GLY A 138 2.84 -2.90 3.97
N ASN A 139 3.77 -3.85 4.02
CA ASN A 139 4.47 -4.32 2.80
C ASN A 139 3.49 -4.91 1.78
N LEU A 140 2.53 -5.72 2.24
CA LEU A 140 1.50 -6.30 1.39
C LEU A 140 0.51 -5.25 0.90
N VAL A 141 0.07 -4.33 1.76
CA VAL A 141 -0.81 -3.22 1.36
C VAL A 141 -0.16 -2.40 0.24
N ALA A 142 1.09 -1.96 0.42
CA ALA A 142 1.81 -1.18 -0.57
C ALA A 142 1.92 -1.92 -1.92
N LEU A 143 2.44 -3.14 -1.89
CA LEU A 143 2.73 -3.90 -3.11
C LEU A 143 1.48 -4.32 -3.87
N LEU A 144 0.44 -4.77 -3.16
CA LEU A 144 -0.76 -5.34 -3.77
C LEU A 144 -1.79 -4.28 -4.15
N THR A 145 -1.84 -3.15 -3.44
CA THR A 145 -2.94 -2.18 -3.61
C THR A 145 -2.50 -0.81 -4.11
N MET A 146 -1.25 -0.37 -3.91
CA MET A 146 -0.83 1.00 -4.24
C MET A 146 0.00 1.11 -5.53
N ASN A 147 -0.09 2.21 -6.28
CA ASN A 147 0.75 2.35 -7.48
C ASN A 147 2.22 2.45 -7.09
N PHE A 148 3.08 1.66 -7.74
CA PHE A 148 4.52 1.79 -7.62
C PHE A 148 5.05 2.62 -8.80
N LEU A 149 5.64 3.77 -8.50
CA LEU A 149 6.20 4.67 -9.50
C LEU A 149 7.70 4.82 -9.31
N VAL A 150 8.40 4.99 -10.42
CA VAL A 150 9.83 5.34 -10.46
C VAL A 150 9.93 6.68 -11.16
N LEU A 151 10.28 7.72 -10.40
CA LEU A 151 10.46 9.08 -10.87
C LEU A 151 11.93 9.32 -11.21
N ASN A 152 12.16 9.95 -12.35
CA ASN A 152 13.48 10.44 -12.76
C ASN A 152 13.72 11.83 -12.20
N LYS A 153 14.99 12.27 -12.23
CA LYS A 153 15.35 13.62 -11.81
C LYS A 153 14.51 14.66 -12.57
N GLY A 154 13.80 15.51 -11.83
CA GLY A 154 12.92 16.55 -12.36
C GLY A 154 11.44 16.16 -12.43
N ASP A 155 11.10 14.87 -12.36
CA ASP A 155 9.71 14.43 -12.26
C ASP A 155 9.12 14.86 -10.90
N ALA A 156 7.81 15.12 -10.89
CA ALA A 156 7.09 15.54 -9.70
C ALA A 156 5.79 14.78 -9.52
N ILE A 157 5.41 14.57 -8.26
CA ILE A 157 4.10 14.04 -7.87
C ILE A 157 3.45 15.00 -6.88
N TYR A 158 2.12 15.12 -6.99
CA TYR A 158 1.28 15.80 -6.02
C TYR A 158 0.42 14.75 -5.32
N VAL A 159 0.45 14.76 -4.00
CA VAL A 159 -0.37 13.92 -3.13
C VAL A 159 -1.41 14.83 -2.47
N PRO A 160 -2.67 14.78 -2.93
CA PRO A 160 -3.73 15.54 -2.28
C PRO A 160 -3.97 15.01 -0.87
N ALA A 161 -4.53 15.85 0.00
CA ALA A 161 -5.21 15.34 1.19
C ALA A 161 -6.48 14.61 0.75
N GLU A 162 -6.89 13.57 1.48
CA GLU A 162 -8.21 12.93 1.25
C GLU A 162 -9.36 13.91 1.51
#